data_AF-A0A925K9S0-F1
#
_entry.id   AF-A0A925K9S0-F1
#
_cell.length_a   1.000
_cell.length_b   1.000
_cell.length_c   1.000
_cell.angle_alpha   90.00
_cell.angle_beta   90.00
_cell.angle_gamma   90.00
#
_symmetry.space_group_name_H-M   'P 1'
#
loop_
_entity.id
_entity.type
_entity.pdbx_description
1 polymer ?
#
loop_
_entity_poly.entity_id
_entity_poly.type
_entity_poly.pdbx_seq_one_letter_code
_entity_poly.pdbx_strand_id
1 'polypeptide(L)'
;MSYVREPAVAYGKNKFTEEEYPEMERTSDIKHEFYKGEIFAMSGAEARHNIISIKLIGALLEQPHGKPCRPYGSDMRIHIPENTLYSYPDISIICGDIIPSDTDEDTTTQPMVIIEILSASTKSYDQGHKFKFYREVPALRILYFG
;
A
#
# COMPACT_ATOMS: atom_id res chain seq x y z
N MET A 1 -10.50 22.52 9.12
CA MET A 1 -11.60 21.68 8.59
C MET A 1 -11.26 21.32 7.15
N SER A 2 -10.38 20.33 6.95
CA SER A 2 -10.18 19.73 5.64
C SER A 2 -11.28 18.69 5.45
N TYR A 3 -12.16 18.97 4.51
CA TYR A 3 -13.13 17.99 4.05
C TYR A 3 -12.35 16.80 3.50
N VAL A 4 -12.47 15.65 4.17
CA VAL A 4 -12.20 14.37 3.52
C VAL A 4 -13.25 14.29 2.42
N ARG A 5 -12.85 14.57 1.18
CA ARG A 5 -13.70 14.25 0.04
C ARG A 5 -13.67 12.72 -0.05
N GLU A 6 -14.78 12.12 0.37
CA GLU A 6 -15.10 10.74 0.01
C GLU A 6 -14.88 10.59 -1.50
N PRO A 7 -14.07 9.64 -1.94
CA PRO A 7 -13.95 9.36 -3.34
C PRO A 7 -15.21 8.65 -3.81
N ALA A 8 -15.81 9.18 -4.86
CA ALA A 8 -16.97 8.60 -5.51
C ALA A 8 -16.58 7.22 -6.06
N VAL A 9 -17.01 6.17 -5.36
CA VAL A 9 -17.11 4.82 -5.91
C VAL A 9 -17.76 4.93 -7.28
N ALA A 10 -17.16 4.33 -8.31
CA ALA A 10 -17.72 4.30 -9.66
C ALA A 10 -19.22 3.95 -9.58
N TYR A 11 -20.04 4.92 -9.99
CA TYR A 11 -21.48 5.04 -9.76
C TYR A 11 -22.25 3.71 -9.83
N GLY A 12 -22.61 3.15 -8.66
CA GLY A 12 -23.74 2.21 -8.55
C GLY A 12 -23.45 0.73 -8.30
N LYS A 13 -22.19 0.31 -8.10
CA LYS A 13 -21.88 -1.09 -7.71
C LYS A 13 -21.75 -1.21 -6.19
N ASN A 14 -22.51 -2.13 -5.59
CA ASN A 14 -22.53 -2.27 -4.12
C ASN A 14 -21.24 -2.90 -3.55
N LYS A 15 -20.55 -3.74 -4.33
CA LYS A 15 -19.25 -4.35 -4.01
C LYS A 15 -18.47 -4.70 -5.29
N PHE A 16 -17.15 -4.59 -5.21
CA PHE A 16 -16.20 -5.09 -6.23
C PHE A 16 -15.70 -6.48 -5.84
N THR A 17 -15.33 -7.30 -6.83
CA THR A 17 -14.55 -8.52 -6.57
C THR A 17 -13.05 -8.24 -6.62
N GLU A 18 -12.23 -9.20 -6.17
CA GLU A 18 -10.76 -9.10 -6.21
C GLU A 18 -10.21 -9.13 -7.64
N GLU A 19 -10.98 -9.64 -8.61
CA GLU A 19 -10.65 -9.63 -10.04
C GLU A 19 -11.05 -8.31 -10.71
N GLU A 20 -12.16 -7.72 -10.29
CA GLU A 20 -12.68 -6.46 -10.86
C GLU A 20 -11.89 -5.23 -10.39
N TYR A 21 -11.35 -5.28 -9.17
CA TYR A 21 -10.62 -4.15 -8.61
C TYR A 21 -9.34 -3.80 -9.39
N PRO A 22 -8.45 -4.74 -9.74
CA PRO A 22 -7.25 -4.42 -10.53
C PRO A 22 -7.57 -3.82 -11.90
N GLU A 23 -8.61 -4.31 -12.59
CA GLU A 23 -9.04 -3.77 -13.88
C GLU A 23 -9.50 -2.31 -13.77
N MET A 24 -10.30 -2.01 -12.73
CA MET A 24 -10.74 -0.65 -12.42
C MET A 24 -9.54 0.26 -12.11
N GLU A 25 -8.62 -0.19 -11.25
CA GLU A 25 -7.47 0.61 -10.83
C GLU A 25 -6.56 0.98 -12.00
N ARG A 26 -6.28 0.04 -12.93
CA ARG A 26 -5.41 0.29 -14.09
C ARG A 26 -5.91 1.42 -14.99
N THR A 27 -7.21 1.70 -14.99
CA THR A 27 -7.82 2.75 -15.82
C THR A 27 -8.09 4.04 -15.06
N SER A 28 -7.74 4.09 -13.77
CA SER A 28 -8.08 5.19 -12.89
C SER A 28 -6.97 6.25 -12.83
N ASP A 29 -7.37 7.52 -12.75
CA ASP A 29 -6.45 8.64 -12.58
C ASP A 29 -6.02 8.86 -11.11
N ILE A 30 -6.68 8.17 -10.18
CA ILE A 30 -6.38 8.23 -8.74
C ILE A 30 -6.23 6.82 -8.19
N LYS A 31 -5.41 6.68 -7.15
CA LYS A 31 -5.18 5.39 -6.49
C LYS A 31 -6.29 5.05 -5.51
N HIS A 32 -6.58 3.76 -5.38
CA HIS A 32 -7.51 3.23 -4.41
C HIS A 32 -6.93 2.05 -3.65
N GLU A 33 -7.31 1.94 -2.39
CA GLU A 33 -7.22 0.73 -1.60
C GLU A 33 -8.51 -0.08 -1.75
N PHE A 34 -8.40 -1.39 -1.62
CA PHE A 34 -9.54 -2.30 -1.65
C PHE A 34 -9.54 -3.18 -0.42
N TYR A 35 -10.70 -3.35 0.22
CA TYR A 35 -10.87 -4.27 1.33
C TYR A 35 -12.28 -4.88 1.33
N LYS A 36 -12.38 -6.21 1.20
CA LYS A 36 -13.66 -6.96 1.28
C LYS A 36 -14.79 -6.44 0.38
N GLY A 37 -14.40 -6.01 -0.83
CA GLY A 37 -15.30 -5.50 -1.86
C GLY A 37 -15.57 -4.00 -1.80
N GLU A 38 -14.99 -3.30 -0.84
CA GLU A 38 -15.08 -1.85 -0.69
C GLU A 38 -13.82 -1.18 -1.25
N ILE A 39 -13.99 0.00 -1.86
CA ILE A 39 -12.93 0.78 -2.48
C ILE A 39 -12.79 2.10 -1.72
N PHE A 40 -11.55 2.46 -1.40
CA PHE A 40 -11.19 3.68 -0.68
C PHE A 40 -10.15 4.43 -1.51
N ALA A 41 -10.48 5.57 -2.13
CA ALA A 41 -9.42 6.34 -2.78
C ALA A 41 -8.48 6.97 -1.77
N MET A 42 -7.23 7.02 -2.19
CA MET A 42 -6.16 7.64 -1.45
C MET A 42 -6.17 9.15 -1.71
N SER A 43 -5.96 9.92 -0.65
CA SER A 43 -5.56 11.31 -0.80
C SER A 43 -4.09 11.40 -1.20
N GLY A 44 -3.73 12.40 -1.99
CA GLY A 44 -2.32 12.72 -2.24
C GLY A 44 -1.57 13.05 -0.95
N ALA A 45 -0.25 12.85 -0.97
CA ALA A 45 0.63 13.12 0.16
C ALA A 45 1.04 14.60 0.25
N GLU A 46 1.17 15.12 1.48
CA GLU A 46 1.74 16.45 1.72
C GLU A 46 3.23 16.49 1.37
N ALA A 47 3.75 17.68 1.02
CA ALA A 47 5.18 17.84 0.68
C ALA A 47 6.13 17.31 1.77
N ARG A 48 5.77 17.47 3.05
CA ARG A 48 6.57 16.96 4.18
C ARG A 48 6.68 15.43 4.14
N HIS A 49 5.57 14.76 3.84
CA HIS A 49 5.48 13.31 3.80
C HIS A 49 6.37 12.79 2.67
N ASN A 50 6.24 13.38 1.48
CA ASN A 50 7.10 13.06 0.33
C ASN A 50 8.60 13.22 0.62
N ILE A 51 9.00 14.30 1.31
CA ILE A 51 10.41 14.52 1.69
C ILE A 51 10.91 13.41 2.61
N ILE A 52 10.10 12.97 3.58
CA ILE A 52 10.45 11.87 4.49
C ILE A 52 10.58 10.57 3.69
N SER A 53 9.59 10.24 2.85
CA SER A 53 9.60 9.04 2.02
C SER A 53 10.85 8.95 1.14
N ILE A 54 11.19 10.03 0.44
CA ILE A 54 12.36 10.09 -0.45
C ILE A 54 13.66 9.89 0.34
N LYS A 55 13.81 10.55 1.50
CA LYS A 55 15.00 10.40 2.33
C LYS A 55 15.16 8.98 2.88
N LEU A 56 14.07 8.37 3.34
CA LEU A 56 14.08 6.99 3.83
C LEU A 56 14.42 6.01 2.71
N ILE A 57 13.81 6.13 1.53
CA ILE A 57 14.13 5.29 0.37
C ILE A 57 15.61 5.44 -0.01
N GLY A 58 16.14 6.67 -0.08
CA GLY A 58 17.55 6.92 -0.37
C GLY A 58 18.48 6.22 0.62
N ALA A 59 18.22 6.36 1.92
CA ALA A 59 19.00 5.70 2.96
C ALA A 59 18.89 4.17 2.90
N LEU A 60 17.73 3.62 2.53
CA LEU A 60 17.53 2.19 2.35
C LEU A 60 18.25 1.64 1.12
N LEU A 61 18.34 2.41 0.02
CA LEU A 61 19.06 2.00 -1.19
C LEU A 61 20.57 1.94 -0.97
N GLU A 62 21.13 2.78 -0.09
CA GLU A 62 22.56 2.81 0.22
C GLU A 62 23.02 1.66 1.12
N GLN A 63 22.09 0.95 1.78
CA GLN A 63 22.44 -0.12 2.71
C GLN A 63 22.89 -1.39 1.98
N PRO A 64 24.03 -2.00 2.39
CA PRO A 64 24.42 -3.31 1.89
C PRO A 64 23.49 -4.38 2.45
N HIS A 65 22.46 -4.70 1.67
CA HIS A 65 21.57 -5.82 1.98
C HIS A 65 22.28 -7.12 1.58
N GLY A 66 22.45 -8.05 2.52
CA GLY A 66 23.05 -9.37 2.22
C GLY A 66 22.27 -10.22 1.20
N LYS A 67 21.11 -9.73 0.74
CA LYS A 67 20.26 -10.24 -0.34
C LYS A 67 19.84 -9.06 -1.24
N PRO A 68 19.47 -9.27 -2.52
CA PRO A 68 19.00 -8.19 -3.39
C PRO A 68 17.63 -7.69 -2.92
N CYS A 69 17.64 -6.74 -1.99
CA CYS A 69 16.47 -6.06 -1.45
C CYS A 69 16.31 -4.71 -2.13
N ARG A 70 15.08 -4.36 -2.51
CA ARG A 70 14.77 -3.05 -3.09
C ARG A 70 13.60 -2.41 -2.35
N PRO A 71 13.75 -1.16 -1.89
CA PRO A 71 12.62 -0.37 -1.43
C PRO A 71 11.80 0.12 -2.62
N TYR A 72 10.48 0.14 -2.46
CA TYR A 72 9.52 0.74 -3.37
C TYR A 72 8.68 1.76 -2.60
N GLY A 73 8.37 2.88 -3.25
CA GLY A 73 7.49 3.90 -2.67
C GLY A 73 6.01 3.54 -2.80
N SER A 74 5.16 4.52 -2.49
CA SER A 74 3.69 4.39 -2.47
C SER A 74 3.02 4.15 -3.83
N ASP A 75 3.79 3.94 -4.90
CA ASP A 75 3.30 3.46 -6.20
C ASP A 75 3.28 1.93 -6.29
N MET A 76 3.97 1.21 -5.40
CA MET A 76 3.94 -0.25 -5.37
C MET A 76 2.73 -0.74 -4.58
N ARG A 77 1.80 -1.41 -5.28
CA ARG A 77 0.64 -2.03 -4.65
C ARG A 77 1.02 -3.38 -4.04
N ILE A 78 0.46 -3.66 -2.88
CA ILE A 78 0.53 -4.96 -2.24
C ILE A 78 -0.87 -5.58 -2.16
N HIS A 79 -0.93 -6.91 -2.23
CA HIS A 79 -2.13 -7.70 -1.95
C HIS A 79 -1.87 -8.69 -0.83
N ILE A 80 -2.86 -8.87 0.05
CA ILE A 80 -2.83 -9.81 1.17
C ILE A 80 -3.98 -10.80 0.97
N PRO A 81 -3.72 -11.95 0.33
CA PRO A 81 -4.75 -12.95 0.05
C PRO A 81 -5.52 -13.39 1.30
N GLU A 82 -4.87 -13.43 2.45
CA GLU A 82 -5.44 -13.86 3.73
C GLU A 82 -6.62 -13.00 4.20
N ASN A 83 -6.67 -11.72 3.81
CA ASN A 83 -7.72 -10.79 4.22
C ASN A 83 -8.28 -9.90 3.11
N THR A 84 -7.94 -10.18 1.86
CA THR A 84 -8.41 -9.48 0.65
C THR A 84 -7.93 -8.04 0.51
N LEU A 85 -7.01 -7.55 1.36
CA LEU A 85 -6.56 -6.16 1.31
C LEU A 85 -5.66 -5.96 0.08
N TYR A 86 -6.00 -4.97 -0.74
CA TYR A 86 -5.05 -4.30 -1.63
C TYR A 86 -4.76 -2.92 -1.07
N SER A 87 -3.47 -2.60 -0.92
CA SER A 87 -3.02 -1.36 -0.29
C SER A 87 -1.76 -0.83 -0.96
N TYR A 88 -1.51 0.47 -0.80
CA TYR A 88 -0.28 1.14 -1.22
C TYR A 88 0.43 1.67 0.04
N PRO A 89 1.31 0.88 0.67
CA PRO A 89 2.08 1.35 1.80
C PRO A 89 3.04 2.47 1.40
N ASP A 90 3.39 3.38 2.31
CA ASP A 90 4.31 4.46 1.99
C ASP A 90 5.67 3.96 1.48
N ILE A 91 6.20 2.92 2.12
CA ILE A 91 7.38 2.19 1.64
C ILE A 91 7.18 0.68 1.87
N SER A 92 7.46 -0.11 0.84
CA SER A 92 7.59 -1.57 0.94
C SER A 92 9.02 -2.00 0.57
N ILE A 93 9.53 -3.06 1.18
CA ILE A 93 10.82 -3.66 0.79
C ILE A 93 10.58 -5.11 0.40
N ILE A 94 10.97 -5.43 -0.83
CA ILE A 94 10.90 -6.77 -1.41
C ILE A 94 12.33 -7.23 -1.65
N CYS A 95 12.65 -8.47 -1.27
CA CYS A 95 13.96 -9.05 -1.52
C CYS A 95 13.85 -10.28 -2.40
N GLY A 96 14.66 -10.33 -3.45
CA GLY A 96 14.53 -11.30 -4.53
C GLY A 96 13.65 -10.76 -5.65
N ASP A 97 13.02 -11.68 -6.38
CA ASP A 97 12.14 -11.34 -7.49
C ASP A 97 10.77 -10.87 -6.98
N ILE A 98 10.14 -9.96 -7.73
CA ILE A 98 8.76 -9.58 -7.46
C ILE A 98 7.88 -10.77 -7.86
N ILE A 99 7.16 -11.32 -6.90
CA ILE A 99 6.11 -12.30 -7.16
C ILE A 99 4.81 -11.52 -7.31
N PRO A 100 4.20 -11.51 -8.51
CA PRO A 100 2.93 -10.84 -8.73
C PRO A 100 1.80 -11.58 -7.99
N SER A 101 0.70 -10.87 -7.77
CA SER A 101 -0.56 -11.49 -7.34
C SER A 101 -1.17 -12.32 -8.46
N ASP A 102 -2.08 -13.23 -8.13
CA ASP A 102 -2.75 -14.09 -9.12
C ASP A 102 -3.62 -13.29 -10.12
N THR A 103 -4.05 -12.09 -9.73
CA THR A 103 -4.98 -11.25 -10.49
C THR A 103 -4.32 -10.04 -11.16
N ASP A 104 -3.08 -9.70 -10.78
CA ASP A 104 -2.44 -8.45 -11.19
C ASP A 104 -0.90 -8.50 -11.14
N GLU A 105 -0.27 -8.26 -12.30
CA GLU A 105 1.20 -8.25 -12.46
C GLU A 105 1.90 -7.09 -11.75
N ASP A 106 1.20 -5.98 -11.55
CA ASP A 106 1.72 -4.75 -10.92
C ASP A 106 1.53 -4.75 -9.39
N THR A 107 1.07 -5.86 -8.82
CA THR A 107 0.79 -6.03 -7.40
C THR A 107 1.62 -7.17 -6.84
N THR A 108 2.30 -6.95 -5.72
CA THR A 108 3.05 -8.02 -5.04
C THR A 108 2.34 -8.58 -3.82
N THR A 109 2.59 -9.83 -3.50
CA THR A 109 2.08 -10.49 -2.27
C THR A 109 3.16 -10.72 -1.22
N GLN A 110 4.41 -10.33 -1.49
CA GLN A 110 5.56 -10.70 -0.66
C GLN A 110 6.44 -9.54 -0.16
N PRO A 111 5.88 -8.42 0.35
CA PRO A 111 6.70 -7.44 1.04
C PRO A 111 7.26 -8.04 2.34
N MET A 112 8.57 -7.94 2.54
CA MET A 112 9.22 -8.37 3.79
C MET A 112 9.30 -7.25 4.83
N VAL A 113 9.31 -6.00 4.37
CA VAL A 113 9.22 -4.83 5.25
C VAL A 113 8.12 -3.92 4.72
N ILE A 114 7.30 -3.40 5.64
CA ILE A 114 6.34 -2.34 5.38
C ILE A 114 6.61 -1.20 6.35
N ILE A 115 6.67 0.03 5.83
CA ILE A 115 6.87 1.26 6.59
C ILE A 115 5.76 2.22 6.19
N GLU A 116 4.99 2.69 7.17
CA GLU A 116 3.98 3.73 7.00
C GLU A 116 4.44 5.00 7.74
N ILE A 117 4.43 6.13 7.04
CA ILE A 117 4.86 7.43 7.55
C ILE A 117 3.64 8.16 8.08
N LEU A 118 3.57 8.30 9.40
CA LEU A 118 2.37 8.78 10.05
C LEU A 118 2.17 10.28 9.82
N SER A 119 1.01 10.62 9.25
CA SER A 119 0.50 11.99 9.23
C SER A 119 -0.52 12.19 10.36
N ALA A 120 -0.79 13.45 10.72
CA ALA A 120 -1.82 13.76 11.71
C ALA A 120 -3.23 13.27 11.27
N SER A 121 -3.46 13.16 9.96
CA SER A 121 -4.72 12.72 9.36
C SER A 121 -4.88 11.20 9.26
N THR A 122 -3.79 10.43 9.15
CA THR A 122 -3.87 8.98 8.89
C THR A 122 -3.51 8.10 10.08
N LYS A 123 -2.90 8.70 11.13
CA LYS A 123 -2.42 8.00 12.33
C LYS A 123 -3.39 6.97 12.93
N SER A 124 -4.66 7.34 13.10
CA SER A 124 -5.64 6.45 13.75
C SER A 124 -6.00 5.23 12.90
N TYR A 125 -6.04 5.38 11.57
CA TYR A 125 -6.36 4.30 10.66
C TYR A 125 -5.16 3.36 10.49
N ASP A 126 -3.99 3.95 10.26
CA ASP A 126 -2.71 3.29 10.04
C ASP A 126 -2.33 2.40 11.23
N GLN A 127 -2.32 2.97 12.44
CA GLN A 127 -1.95 2.24 13.66
C GLN A 127 -3.02 1.25 14.15
N GLY A 128 -4.24 1.31 13.60
CA GLY A 128 -5.38 0.50 14.04
C GLY A 128 -5.65 -0.69 13.13
N HIS A 129 -6.22 -0.42 11.96
CA HIS A 129 -6.74 -1.44 11.05
C HIS A 129 -5.64 -1.97 10.14
N LYS A 130 -4.93 -1.08 9.43
CA LYS A 130 -3.81 -1.46 8.56
C LYS A 130 -2.72 -2.23 9.30
N PHE A 131 -2.34 -1.78 10.50
CA PHE A 131 -1.39 -2.52 11.34
C PHE A 131 -1.80 -3.98 11.56
N LYS A 132 -3.09 -4.25 11.81
CA LYS A 132 -3.59 -5.62 12.00
C LYS A 132 -3.55 -6.42 10.69
N PHE A 133 -3.98 -5.82 9.59
CA PHE A 133 -4.04 -6.48 8.28
C PHE A 133 -2.65 -6.80 7.74
N TYR A 134 -1.69 -5.87 7.83
CA TYR A 134 -0.33 -6.09 7.34
C TYR A 134 0.38 -7.23 8.05
N ARG A 135 0.06 -7.49 9.32
CA ARG A 135 0.64 -8.63 10.07
C ARG A 135 0.23 -10.00 9.54
N GLU A 136 -0.77 -10.06 8.67
CA GLU A 136 -1.20 -11.31 8.04
C GLU A 136 -0.42 -11.61 6.75
N VAL A 137 0.41 -10.69 6.25
CA VAL A 137 1.34 -10.95 5.14
C VAL A 137 2.34 -12.03 5.55
N PRO A 138 2.37 -13.22 4.90
CA PRO A 138 3.23 -14.33 5.33
C PRO A 138 4.74 -14.02 5.23
N ALA A 139 5.12 -13.22 4.24
CA ALA A 139 6.51 -12.83 4.00
C ALA A 139 7.02 -11.75 4.96
N LEU A 140 6.13 -11.05 5.66
CA LEU A 140 6.49 -9.88 6.47
C LEU A 140 7.41 -10.27 7.62
N ARG A 141 8.43 -9.44 7.84
CA ARG A 141 9.42 -9.57 8.91
C ARG A 141 9.47 -8.33 9.78
N ILE A 142 9.29 -7.15 9.18
CA ILE A 142 9.36 -5.87 9.87
C ILE A 142 8.16 -5.02 9.45
N LEU A 143 7.46 -4.46 10.44
CA LEU A 143 6.37 -3.52 10.23
C LEU A 143 6.62 -2.28 11.08
N TYR A 144 6.71 -1.11 10.44
CA TYR A 144 7.00 0.15 11.10
C TYR A 144 5.93 1.20 10.80
N PHE A 145 5.54 1.96 11.82
CA PHE A 145 4.66 3.12 11.72
C PHE A 145 5.28 4.27 12.52
N GLY A 146 5.65 5.39 11.89
CA GLY A 146 6.34 6.49 12.57
C GLY A 146 6.34 7.82 11.84
#